data_AF-A0A2V5M039-F1
#
_entry.id   AF-A0A2V5M039-F1
#
_cell.length_a   1.000
_cell.length_b   1.000
_cell.length_c   1.000
_cell.angle_alpha   90.00
_cell.angle_beta   90.00
_cell.angle_gamma   90.00
#
_symmetry.space_group_name_H-M   'P 1'
#
loop_
_entity.id
_entity.type
_entity.pdbx_description
1 polymer ?
#
loop_
_entity_poly.entity_id
_entity_poly.type
_entity_poly.pdbx_seq_one_letter_code
_entity_poly.pdbx_strand_id
1 'polypeptide(L)'
;MSAERNARSHAEAFHWWRGNPEMTVDEAELRDLIALREATDGLIANRLRDMRDYDGTTWAAIACILGISVQAARARYAGRG
;
A
#
# COMPACT_ATOMS: atom_id res chain seq x y z
N MET A 1 -18.60 2.55 11.87
CA MET A 1 -17.78 1.57 11.11
C MET A 1 -16.37 2.14 11.06
N SER A 2 -15.32 1.40 11.41
CA SER A 2 -13.94 1.93 11.41
C SER A 2 -13.36 1.92 9.99
N ALA A 3 -12.36 2.77 9.73
CA ALA A 3 -11.67 2.82 8.45
C ALA A 3 -11.02 1.48 8.10
N GLU A 4 -10.43 0.81 9.09
CA GLU A 4 -9.79 -0.51 8.93
C GLU A 4 -10.80 -1.59 8.55
N ARG A 5 -11.99 -1.58 9.16
CA ARG A 5 -13.05 -2.54 8.82
C ARG A 5 -13.56 -2.31 7.40
N ASN A 6 -13.72 -1.05 6.98
CA ASN A 6 -14.14 -0.75 5.62
C ASN A 6 -13.06 -1.14 4.59
N ALA A 7 -11.80 -0.80 4.85
CA ALA A 7 -10.67 -1.19 4.00
C ALA A 7 -10.55 -2.72 3.87
N ARG A 8 -10.70 -3.46 4.96
CA ARG A 8 -10.74 -4.93 4.94
C ARG A 8 -11.89 -5.45 4.07
N SER A 9 -13.10 -4.92 4.25
CA SER A 9 -14.25 -5.33 3.43
C SER A 9 -14.02 -5.08 1.93
N HIS A 10 -13.35 -3.98 1.57
CA HIS A 10 -12.99 -3.71 0.18
C HIS A 10 -11.93 -4.69 -0.35
N ALA A 11 -10.93 -5.01 0.47
CA ALA A 11 -9.88 -5.96 0.09
C ALA A 11 -10.43 -7.40 -0.08
N GLU A 12 -11.31 -7.84 0.83
CA GLU A 12 -11.97 -9.15 0.75
C GLU A 12 -12.92 -9.27 -0.45
N ALA A 13 -13.48 -8.16 -0.93
CA ALA A 13 -14.35 -8.15 -2.11
C ALA A 13 -13.59 -8.10 -3.44
N PHE A 14 -12.27 -7.89 -3.43
CA PHE A 14 -11.44 -7.83 -4.63
C PHE A 14 -11.10 -9.26 -5.08
N HIS A 15 -11.55 -9.60 -6.29
CA HIS A 15 -11.43 -10.96 -6.83
C HIS A 15 -11.07 -10.93 -8.32
N TRP A 16 -9.86 -10.47 -8.64
CA TRP A 16 -9.42 -10.34 -10.03
C TRP A 16 -9.14 -11.71 -10.67
N TRP A 17 -8.57 -12.66 -9.92
CA TRP A 17 -8.12 -13.96 -10.45
C TRP A 17 -9.18 -15.07 -10.46
N ARG A 18 -10.46 -14.77 -10.20
CA ARG A 18 -11.53 -15.80 -10.23
C ARG A 18 -11.68 -16.38 -11.65
N GLY A 19 -11.43 -17.68 -11.78
CA GLY A 19 -11.67 -18.44 -13.02
C GLY A 19 -10.43 -19.03 -13.69
N ASN A 20 -9.23 -18.88 -13.10
CA ASN A 20 -8.05 -19.61 -13.59
C ASN A 20 -8.16 -21.10 -13.19
N PRO A 21 -8.30 -22.04 -14.14
CA PRO A 21 -8.44 -23.47 -13.83
C PRO A 21 -7.14 -24.11 -13.32
N GLU A 22 -5.99 -23.44 -13.45
CA GLU A 22 -4.69 -23.95 -13.02
C GLU A 22 -4.35 -23.60 -11.56
N MET A 23 -5.28 -22.96 -10.84
CA MET A 23 -5.00 -22.35 -9.53
C MET A 23 -6.10 -22.65 -8.53
N THR A 24 -5.69 -22.93 -7.29
CA THR A 24 -6.63 -23.10 -6.17
C THR A 24 -7.27 -21.76 -5.76
N VAL A 25 -8.39 -21.82 -5.05
CA VAL A 25 -9.06 -20.62 -4.50
C VAL A 25 -8.10 -19.86 -3.58
N ASP A 26 -7.42 -20.56 -2.67
CA ASP A 26 -6.48 -19.95 -1.71
C ASP A 26 -5.32 -19.23 -2.42
N GLU A 27 -4.76 -19.81 -3.48
CA GLU A 27 -3.71 -19.17 -4.28
C GLU A 27 -4.20 -17.94 -5.03
N ALA A 28 -5.43 -17.97 -5.54
CA ALA A 28 -6.06 -16.82 -6.20
C ALA A 28 -6.27 -15.67 -5.21
N GLU A 29 -6.84 -15.97 -4.04
CA GLU A 29 -7.05 -15.00 -2.97
C GLU A 29 -5.74 -14.39 -2.47
N LEU A 30 -4.70 -15.20 -2.27
CA LEU A 30 -3.39 -14.68 -1.88
C LEU A 30 -2.78 -13.76 -2.95
N ARG A 31 -2.91 -14.11 -4.23
CA ARG A 31 -2.43 -13.27 -5.34
C ARG A 31 -3.21 -11.95 -5.42
N ASP A 32 -4.52 -11.98 -5.20
CA ASP A 32 -5.36 -10.79 -5.13
C ASP A 32 -4.91 -9.85 -3.99
N LEU A 33 -4.64 -10.39 -2.81
CA LEU A 33 -4.09 -9.62 -1.68
C LEU A 33 -2.69 -9.05 -1.96
N ILE A 34 -1.83 -9.80 -2.66
CA ILE A 34 -0.51 -9.33 -3.10
C ILE A 34 -0.66 -8.14 -4.05
N ALA A 35 -1.55 -8.24 -5.04
CA ALA A 35 -1.81 -7.17 -6.00
C ALA A 35 -2.35 -5.90 -5.31
N LEU A 36 -3.27 -6.06 -4.36
CA LEU A 36 -3.78 -4.94 -3.55
C LEU A 36 -2.69 -4.27 -2.73
N ARG A 37 -1.79 -5.06 -2.11
CA ARG A 37 -0.65 -4.53 -1.36
C ARG A 37 0.25 -3.70 -2.28
N GLU A 38 0.64 -4.24 -3.43
CA GLU A 38 1.53 -3.55 -4.38
C GLU A 38 0.91 -2.26 -4.92
N ALA A 39 -0.38 -2.29 -5.27
CA ALA A 39 -1.11 -1.09 -5.70
C ALA A 39 -1.17 -0.03 -4.58
N THR A 40 -1.45 -0.45 -3.34
CA THR A 40 -1.52 0.45 -2.18
C THR A 40 -0.15 1.05 -1.87
N ASP A 41 0.91 0.25 -1.88
CA ASP A 41 2.29 0.71 -1.68
C ASP A 41 2.69 1.74 -2.74
N GLY A 42 2.32 1.51 -4.01
CA GLY A 42 2.54 2.46 -5.10
C GLY A 42 1.78 3.78 -4.92
N LEU A 43 0.50 3.71 -4.50
CA LEU A 43 -0.31 4.90 -4.20
C LEU A 43 0.26 5.70 -3.03
N ILE A 44 0.69 5.03 -1.96
CA ILE A 44 1.36 5.67 -0.82
C ILE A 44 2.64 6.36 -1.29
N ALA A 45 3.50 5.66 -2.04
CA ALA A 45 4.75 6.21 -2.54
C ALA A 45 4.53 7.47 -3.40
N ASN A 46 3.54 7.45 -4.31
CA ASN A 46 3.18 8.60 -5.12
C ASN A 46 2.68 9.76 -4.26
N ARG A 47 1.76 9.50 -3.32
CA ARG A 47 1.24 10.53 -2.42
C ARG A 47 2.35 11.18 -1.58
N LEU A 48 3.30 10.39 -1.09
CA LEU A 48 4.44 10.88 -0.35
C LEU A 48 5.39 11.72 -1.22
N ARG A 49 5.60 11.33 -2.49
CA ARG A 49 6.36 12.13 -3.45
C ARG A 49 5.69 13.49 -3.68
N ASP A 50 4.38 13.50 -3.91
CA ASP A 50 3.64 14.76 -4.09
C ASP A 50 3.74 15.67 -2.86
N MET A 51 3.59 15.11 -1.66
CA MET A 51 3.76 15.85 -0.40
C MET A 51 5.19 16.40 -0.22
N ARG A 52 6.20 15.74 -0.77
CA ARG A 52 7.59 16.19 -0.73
C ARG A 52 7.85 17.32 -1.72
N ASP A 53 7.37 17.14 -2.94
CA ASP A 53 7.69 18.00 -4.07
C ASP A 53 6.86 19.29 -4.07
N TYR A 54 5.59 19.23 -3.65
CA TYR A 54 4.68 20.37 -3.70
C TYR A 54 4.41 21.01 -2.33
N ASP A 55 4.33 20.19 -1.26
CA ASP A 55 3.98 20.70 0.08
C ASP A 55 5.23 20.99 0.95
N GLY A 56 6.43 20.68 0.45
CA GLY A 56 7.69 20.84 1.20
C GLY A 56 7.77 19.97 2.47
N THR A 57 6.98 18.90 2.55
CA THR A 57 6.85 18.06 3.75
C THR A 57 8.19 17.42 4.13
N THR A 58 8.54 17.39 5.41
CA THR A 58 9.79 16.76 5.87
C THR A 58 9.66 15.24 6.03
N TRP A 59 10.78 14.52 5.94
CA TRP A 59 10.83 13.09 6.27
C TRP A 59 10.40 12.77 7.71
N ALA A 60 10.57 13.72 8.64
CA ALA A 60 10.10 13.57 10.01
C ALA A 60 8.57 13.58 10.10
N ALA A 61 7.91 14.50 9.38
CA ALA A 61 6.46 14.55 9.30
C ALA A 61 5.88 13.29 8.63
N ILE A 62 6.50 12.83 7.54
CA ILE A 62 6.11 11.58 6.85
C ILE A 62 6.22 10.39 7.79
N ALA A 63 7.33 10.25 8.50
CA ALA A 63 7.55 9.16 9.44
C ALA A 63 6.49 9.15 10.57
N CYS A 64 6.14 10.34 11.08
CA CYS A 64 5.08 10.52 12.06
C CYS A 64 3.71 10.05 11.54
N ILE A 65 3.32 10.46 10.32
CA ILE A 65 2.06 10.05 9.67
C ILE A 65 2.00 8.53 9.48
N LEU A 66 3.11 7.94 9.04
CA LEU A 66 3.20 6.50 8.78
C LEU A 66 3.33 5.66 10.06
N GLY A 67 3.57 6.30 11.22
CA GLY A 67 3.83 5.58 12.48
C GLY A 67 5.11 4.74 12.46
N ILE A 68 6.13 5.14 11.69
CA ILE A 68 7.41 4.44 11.56
C ILE A 68 8.60 5.37 11.83
N SER A 69 9.82 4.81 11.91
CA SER A 69 11.02 5.63 12.05
C SER A 69 11.34 6.39 10.76
N VAL A 70 12.01 7.55 10.88
CA VAL A 70 12.50 8.33 9.73
C VAL A 70 13.40 7.49 8.82
N GLN A 71 14.24 6.64 9.40
CA GLN A 71 15.10 5.74 8.66
C GLN A 71 14.28 4.73 7.85
N ALA A 72 13.24 4.13 8.44
CA ALA A 72 12.35 3.20 7.73
C ALA A 72 11.57 3.90 6.62
N ALA A 73 11.07 5.12 6.86
CA ALA A 73 10.37 5.90 5.85
C ALA A 73 11.28 6.21 4.65
N ARG A 74 12.52 6.66 4.90
CA ARG A 74 13.50 6.91 3.84
C ARG A 74 13.87 5.64 3.09
N ALA A 75 14.14 4.54 3.78
CA ALA A 75 14.51 3.27 3.16
C ALA A 75 13.41 2.73 2.22
N ARG A 76 12.15 2.97 2.56
CA ARG A 76 10.99 2.52 1.77
C ARG A 76 10.64 3.46 0.62
N TYR A 77 10.69 4.77 0.84
CA TYR A 77 10.03 5.74 -0.05
C TYR A 77 10.92 6.85 -0.62
N ALA A 78 12.18 6.99 -0.18
CA ALA A 78 13.06 8.02 -0.72
C ALA A 78 13.57 7.73 -2.14
N GLY A 79 13.26 6.54 -2.68
CA GLY A 79 13.86 6.01 -3.89
C GLY A 79 15.30 5.54 -3.64
N ARG A 80 15.72 4.47 -4.30
CA ARG A 80 17.13 4.38 -4.68
C ARG A 80 17.33 5.47 -5.74
N GLY A 81 18.07 6.52 -5.41
CA GLY A 81 18.53 7.48 -6.41
C GLY A 81 19.33 6.80 -7.50
#